data_AF-X1JA41-F1
#
_entry.id   AF-X1JA41-F1
#
_cell.length_a   1.000
_cell.length_b   1.000
_cell.length_c   1.000
_cell.angle_alpha   90.00
_cell.angle_beta   90.00
_cell.angle_gamma   90.00
#
_symmetry.space_group_name_H-M   'P 1'
#
loop_
_entity.id
_entity.type
_entity.pdbx_description
1 polymer ?
#
loop_
_entity_poly.entity_id
_entity_poly.type
_entity_poly.pdbx_seq_one_letter_code
_entity_poly.pdbx_strand_id
1 'polypeptide(L)'
;SALVEEIRLSEEEKDLERIRSNAYILFEHTYTAALAHLAMADGWGNKNRVMGVSSIILSVIAGSSLLSNYEGHELFTGLLSILISIIVAITTLLNPGKRKQEHFNAGANYLVLKNEVLLFYQVESMMEGKNDVELLSELSKLSKTRDELDKKSPRIPKYRFKKGTKDSQAEIKRTVIQSLTIHARTPS
;
A
#
# COMPACT_ATOMS: atom_id res chain seq x y z
N SER A 1 38.78 -19.60 27.27
CA SER A 1 39.12 -20.74 26.38
C SER A 1 38.64 -20.38 24.99
N ALA A 2 39.43 -20.63 23.94
CA ALA A 2 39.05 -20.33 22.56
C ALA A 2 37.66 -20.86 22.16
N LEU A 3 37.26 -22.01 22.73
CA LEU A 3 35.94 -22.62 22.52
C LEU A 3 34.76 -21.76 23.04
N VAL A 4 34.95 -21.03 24.15
CA VAL A 4 33.89 -20.16 24.69
C VAL A 4 33.68 -18.95 23.79
N GLU A 5 34.77 -18.43 23.22
CA GLU A 5 34.70 -17.30 22.29
C GLU A 5 34.10 -17.71 20.95
N GLU A 6 34.43 -18.91 20.45
CA GLU A 6 33.84 -19.48 19.24
C GLU A 6 32.32 -19.72 19.38
N ILE A 7 31.86 -20.21 20.54
CA ILE A 7 30.44 -20.37 20.84
C ILE A 7 29.73 -19.01 20.89
N ARG A 8 30.33 -18.01 21.56
CA ARG A 8 29.78 -16.65 21.68
C ARG A 8 29.58 -16.00 20.30
N LEU A 9 30.60 -16.07 19.45
CA LEU A 9 30.55 -15.52 18.08
C LEU A 9 29.49 -16.23 17.23
N SER A 10 29.33 -17.55 17.38
CA SER A 10 28.27 -18.31 16.70
C SER A 10 26.85 -17.93 17.15
N GLU A 11 26.66 -17.58 18.42
CA GLU A 11 25.36 -17.12 18.94
C GLU A 11 25.03 -15.71 18.45
N GLU A 12 25.99 -14.78 18.48
CA GLU A 12 25.82 -13.41 17.96
C GLU A 12 25.52 -13.40 16.44
N GLU A 13 26.20 -14.26 15.67
CA GLU A 13 25.94 -14.41 14.24
C GLU A 13 24.49 -14.86 13.96
N LYS A 14 23.98 -15.81 14.75
CA LYS A 14 22.58 -16.28 14.61
C LYS A 14 21.56 -15.22 14.97
N ASP A 15 21.82 -14.39 15.99
CA ASP A 15 20.89 -13.34 16.37
C ASP A 15 20.86 -12.20 15.34
N LEU A 16 22.01 -11.83 14.78
CA LEU A 16 22.09 -10.90 13.64
C LEU A 16 21.32 -11.41 12.42
N GLU A 17 21.48 -12.69 12.06
CA GLU A 17 20.71 -13.31 10.96
C GLU A 17 19.19 -13.24 11.22
N ARG A 18 18.75 -13.48 12.45
CA ARG A 18 17.33 -13.38 12.83
C ARG A 18 16.81 -11.95 12.72
N ILE A 19 17.58 -10.96 13.14
CA ILE A 19 17.20 -9.54 13.01
C ILE A 19 17.06 -9.18 11.52
N ARG A 20 18.04 -9.54 10.70
CA ARG A 20 18.02 -9.27 9.24
C ARG A 20 16.86 -9.96 8.55
N SER A 21 16.59 -11.22 8.88
CA SER A 21 15.45 -11.98 8.34
C SER A 21 14.12 -11.30 8.68
N ASN A 22 13.94 -10.86 9.93
CA ASN A 22 12.72 -10.15 10.33
C ASN A 22 12.58 -8.77 9.65
N ALA A 23 13.68 -8.04 9.47
CA ALA A 23 13.69 -6.79 8.72
C ALA A 23 13.27 -7.00 7.27
N TYR A 24 13.76 -8.06 6.62
CA TYR A 24 13.36 -8.44 5.27
C TYR A 24 11.87 -8.78 5.17
N ILE A 25 11.36 -9.58 6.12
CA ILE A 25 9.92 -9.89 6.20
C ILE A 25 9.11 -8.60 6.36
N LEU A 26 9.52 -7.70 7.25
CA LEU A 26 8.88 -6.42 7.46
C LEU A 26 8.87 -5.56 6.18
N PHE A 27 9.98 -5.54 5.45
CA PHE A 27 10.09 -4.87 4.15
C PHE A 27 9.08 -5.44 3.14
N GLU A 28 9.00 -6.77 2.99
CA GLU A 28 8.06 -7.41 2.07
C GLU A 28 6.60 -7.08 2.41
N HIS A 29 6.24 -7.14 3.70
CA HIS A 29 4.90 -6.82 4.16
C HIS A 29 4.53 -5.36 3.92
N THR A 30 5.42 -4.43 4.27
CA THR A 30 5.19 -2.98 4.10
C THR A 30 5.07 -2.61 2.63
N TYR A 31 5.92 -3.16 1.77
CA TYR A 31 5.84 -2.91 0.33
C TYR A 31 4.56 -3.46 -0.29
N THR A 32 4.19 -4.69 0.07
CA THR A 32 2.96 -5.32 -0.40
C THR A 32 1.72 -4.54 0.03
N ALA A 33 1.68 -4.07 1.29
CA ALA A 33 0.62 -3.22 1.80
C ALA A 33 0.53 -1.89 1.00
N ALA A 34 1.67 -1.25 0.74
CA ALA A 34 1.74 -0.02 -0.05
C ALA A 34 1.09 -0.20 -1.43
N LEU A 35 1.51 -1.20 -2.20
CA LEU A 35 0.97 -1.46 -3.54
C LEU A 35 -0.52 -1.82 -3.51
N ALA A 36 -0.95 -2.60 -2.52
CA ALA A 36 -2.36 -2.95 -2.37
C ALA A 36 -3.23 -1.71 -2.09
N HIS A 37 -2.74 -0.77 -1.28
CA HIS A 37 -3.38 0.51 -1.03
C HIS A 37 -3.42 1.40 -2.27
N LEU A 38 -2.33 1.55 -3.01
CA LEU A 38 -2.30 2.32 -4.26
C LEU A 38 -3.24 1.75 -5.31
N ALA A 39 -3.27 0.42 -5.47
CA ALA A 39 -4.21 -0.24 -6.39
C ALA A 39 -5.69 -0.05 -5.98
N MET A 40 -5.97 0.10 -4.68
CA MET A 40 -7.30 0.46 -4.18
C MET A 40 -7.63 1.91 -4.47
N ALA A 41 -6.67 2.82 -4.30
CA ALA A 41 -6.83 4.23 -4.64
C ALA A 41 -7.18 4.40 -6.12
N ASP A 42 -6.46 3.73 -7.02
CA ASP A 42 -6.76 3.74 -8.45
C ASP A 42 -8.14 3.19 -8.77
N GLY A 43 -8.52 2.08 -8.13
CA GLY A 43 -9.85 1.48 -8.28
C GLY A 43 -10.98 2.44 -7.89
N TRP A 44 -10.82 3.13 -6.75
CA TRP A 44 -11.77 4.15 -6.32
C TRP A 44 -11.75 5.41 -7.19
N GLY A 45 -10.57 5.81 -7.67
CA GLY A 45 -10.42 6.92 -8.61
C GLY A 45 -11.14 6.69 -9.93
N ASN A 46 -11.06 5.47 -10.48
CA ASN A 46 -11.79 5.11 -11.69
C ASN A 46 -13.31 5.14 -11.45
N LYS A 47 -13.79 4.58 -10.33
CA LYS A 47 -15.21 4.64 -9.96
C LYS A 47 -15.72 6.08 -9.82
N ASN A 48 -14.95 6.94 -9.13
CA ASN A 48 -15.30 8.34 -8.97
C ASN A 48 -15.42 9.05 -10.32
N ARG A 49 -14.48 8.78 -11.24
CA ARG A 49 -14.51 9.35 -12.58
C ARG A 49 -15.72 8.88 -13.38
N VAL A 50 -15.99 7.58 -13.41
CA VAL A 50 -17.13 7.00 -14.14
C VAL A 50 -18.46 7.56 -13.62
N MET A 51 -18.65 7.57 -12.30
CA MET A 51 -19.89 8.08 -11.69
C MET A 51 -20.08 9.58 -11.90
N GLY A 52 -18.99 10.37 -11.80
CA GLY A 52 -19.04 11.81 -12.06
C GLY A 52 -19.40 12.11 -13.52
N VAL A 53 -18.71 11.47 -14.47
CA VAL A 53 -18.97 11.65 -15.90
C VAL A 53 -20.37 11.20 -16.29
N SER A 54 -20.84 10.04 -15.79
CA SER A 54 -22.18 9.55 -16.09
C SER A 54 -23.26 10.49 -15.56
N SER A 55 -23.08 11.05 -14.36
CA SER A 55 -24.03 11.99 -13.76
C SER A 55 -24.16 13.26 -14.58
N ILE A 56 -23.04 13.79 -15.08
CA ILE A 56 -23.03 14.98 -15.96
C ILE A 56 -23.77 14.67 -17.26
N ILE A 57 -23.46 13.56 -17.93
CA ILE A 57 -24.12 13.17 -19.19
C ILE A 57 -25.63 13.01 -19.00
N LEU A 58 -26.06 12.29 -17.96
CA LEU A 58 -27.49 12.09 -17.68
C LEU A 58 -28.19 13.41 -17.36
N SER A 59 -27.54 14.31 -16.61
CA SER A 59 -28.10 15.63 -16.29
C SER A 59 -28.28 16.50 -17.53
N VAL A 60 -27.32 16.46 -18.47
CA VAL A 60 -27.41 17.17 -19.76
C VAL A 60 -28.55 16.61 -20.61
N ILE A 61 -28.71 15.28 -20.67
CA ILE A 61 -29.81 14.63 -21.40
C ILE A 61 -31.15 15.01 -20.77
N ALA A 62 -31.30 14.90 -19.44
CA ALA A 62 -32.53 15.24 -18.72
C ALA A 62 -32.91 16.70 -18.92
N GLY A 63 -31.95 17.62 -18.78
CA GLY A 63 -32.15 19.05 -19.00
C GLY A 63 -32.55 19.37 -20.44
N SER A 64 -32.01 18.64 -21.43
CA SER A 64 -32.37 18.82 -22.84
C SER A 64 -33.76 18.25 -23.16
N SER A 65 -34.15 17.13 -22.54
CA SER A 65 -35.48 16.52 -22.70
C SER A 65 -36.61 17.43 -22.22
N LEU A 66 -36.38 18.24 -21.18
CA LEU A 66 -37.31 19.27 -20.71
C LEU A 66 -37.63 20.34 -21.77
N LEU A 67 -36.71 20.58 -22.71
CA LEU A 67 -36.88 21.57 -23.79
C LEU A 67 -37.47 20.97 -25.06
N SER A 68 -37.78 19.67 -25.05
CA SER A 68 -38.27 18.96 -26.22
C SER A 68 -39.79 18.99 -26.33
N ASN A 69 -40.30 19.08 -27.56
CA ASN A 69 -41.74 19.21 -27.84
C ASN A 69 -42.41 17.88 -28.23
N TYR A 70 -41.83 16.71 -27.89
CA TYR A 70 -42.42 15.42 -28.24
C TYR A 70 -43.33 14.88 -27.13
N GLU A 71 -44.38 14.14 -27.51
CA GLU A 71 -45.32 13.53 -26.54
C GLU A 71 -44.63 12.45 -25.69
N GLY A 72 -44.82 12.51 -24.37
CA GLY A 72 -44.23 11.54 -23.42
C GLY A 72 -42.86 11.92 -22.86
N HIS A 73 -42.34 13.13 -23.16
CA HIS A 73 -41.08 13.63 -22.58
C HIS A 73 -41.10 13.72 -21.05
N GLU A 74 -42.26 13.95 -20.43
CA GLU A 74 -42.43 14.03 -18.97
C GLU A 74 -42.08 12.70 -18.26
N LEU A 75 -42.60 11.58 -18.78
CA LEU A 75 -42.31 10.24 -18.24
C LEU A 75 -40.82 9.89 -18.38
N PHE A 76 -40.23 10.22 -19.53
CA PHE A 76 -38.80 9.98 -19.77
C PHE A 76 -37.92 10.81 -18.82
N THR A 77 -38.25 12.10 -18.65
CA THR A 77 -37.55 13.02 -17.74
C THR A 77 -37.66 12.57 -16.28
N GLY A 78 -38.85 12.11 -15.87
CA GLY A 78 -39.08 11.58 -14.51
C GLY A 78 -38.21 10.36 -14.20
N LEU A 79 -38.19 9.37 -15.11
CA LEU A 79 -37.33 8.17 -14.95
C LEU A 79 -35.85 8.54 -14.89
N LEU A 80 -35.41 9.46 -15.74
CA LEU A 80 -34.01 9.90 -15.78
C LEU A 80 -33.62 10.64 -14.49
N SER A 81 -34.52 11.44 -13.93
CA SER A 81 -34.31 12.14 -12.66
C SER A 81 -34.20 11.19 -11.47
N ILE A 82 -34.99 10.10 -11.45
CA ILE A 82 -34.88 9.04 -10.44
C ILE A 82 -33.51 8.35 -10.55
N LEU A 83 -33.08 7.98 -11.76
CA LEU A 83 -31.78 7.35 -11.98
C LEU A 83 -30.61 8.24 -11.55
N ILE A 84 -30.65 9.54 -11.89
CA ILE A 84 -29.65 10.52 -11.45
C ILE A 84 -29.63 10.58 -9.92
N SER A 85 -30.79 10.67 -9.27
CA SER A 85 -30.89 10.72 -7.81
C SER A 85 -30.29 9.49 -7.13
N ILE A 86 -30.51 8.30 -7.70
CA ILE A 86 -29.90 7.05 -7.20
C ILE A 86 -28.37 7.11 -7.33
N ILE A 87 -27.84 7.55 -8.47
CA ILE A 87 -26.38 7.67 -8.67
C ILE A 87 -25.78 8.70 -7.70
N VAL A 88 -26.45 9.84 -7.50
CA VAL A 88 -26.03 10.87 -6.54
C VAL A 88 -26.06 10.35 -5.10
N ALA A 89 -27.09 9.60 -4.72
CA ALA A 89 -27.15 8.97 -3.40
C ALA A 89 -26.01 7.96 -3.20
N ILE A 90 -25.74 7.11 -4.20
CA ILE A 90 -24.65 6.13 -4.15
C ILE A 90 -23.29 6.83 -4.04
N THR A 91 -23.04 7.86 -4.84
CA THR A 91 -21.78 8.62 -4.81
C THR A 91 -21.56 9.34 -3.50
N THR A 92 -22.62 9.92 -2.93
CA THR A 92 -22.57 10.62 -1.64
C THR A 92 -22.29 9.64 -0.49
N LEU A 93 -22.99 8.50 -0.46
CA LEU A 93 -22.84 7.48 0.58
C LEU A 93 -21.48 6.76 0.51
N LEU A 94 -21.05 6.35 -0.68
CA LEU A 94 -19.79 5.63 -0.85
C LEU A 94 -18.58 6.56 -0.79
N ASN A 95 -18.76 7.84 -1.15
CA ASN A 95 -17.74 8.86 -1.27
C ASN A 95 -16.42 8.32 -1.89
N PRO A 96 -16.48 7.91 -3.17
CA PRO A 96 -15.35 7.25 -3.83
C PRO A 96 -14.11 8.16 -3.89
N GLY A 97 -14.28 9.48 -3.93
CA GLY A 97 -13.20 10.46 -3.79
C GLY A 97 -12.47 10.37 -2.44
N LYS A 98 -13.21 10.36 -1.32
CA LYS A 98 -12.62 10.19 0.02
C LYS A 98 -11.92 8.84 0.15
N ARG A 99 -12.55 7.75 -0.31
CA ARG A 99 -11.95 6.40 -0.28
C ARG A 99 -10.65 6.33 -1.08
N LYS A 100 -10.61 6.96 -2.27
CA LYS A 100 -9.38 7.10 -3.05
C LYS A 100 -8.29 7.77 -2.20
N GLN A 101 -8.59 8.91 -1.60
CA GLN A 101 -7.60 9.69 -0.86
C GLN A 101 -7.09 8.93 0.39
N GLU A 102 -7.98 8.27 1.13
CA GLU A 102 -7.62 7.44 2.29
C GLU A 102 -6.64 6.32 1.91
N HIS A 103 -6.94 5.59 0.83
CA HIS A 103 -6.06 4.54 0.35
C HIS A 103 -4.76 5.09 -0.24
N PHE A 104 -4.79 6.22 -0.95
CA PHE A 104 -3.58 6.85 -1.51
C PHE A 104 -2.62 7.29 -0.39
N ASN A 105 -3.14 8.00 0.62
CA ASN A 105 -2.34 8.45 1.76
C ASN A 105 -1.76 7.27 2.55
N ALA A 106 -2.55 6.23 2.79
CA ALA A 106 -2.04 5.01 3.42
C ALA A 106 -0.91 4.39 2.59
N GLY A 107 -1.11 4.22 1.28
CA GLY A 107 -0.09 3.69 0.38
C GLY A 107 1.21 4.50 0.38
N ALA A 108 1.11 5.83 0.35
CA ALA A 108 2.27 6.72 0.43
C ALA A 108 3.02 6.57 1.76
N ASN A 109 2.31 6.49 2.89
CA ASN A 109 2.92 6.29 4.20
C ASN A 109 3.63 4.94 4.32
N TYR A 110 3.06 3.86 3.78
CA TYR A 110 3.76 2.57 3.72
C TYR A 110 4.98 2.61 2.81
N LEU A 111 4.99 3.40 1.71
CA LEU A 111 6.19 3.56 0.89
C LEU A 111 7.33 4.27 1.64
N VAL A 112 7.00 5.25 2.48
CA VAL A 112 7.98 5.90 3.36
C VAL A 112 8.57 4.86 4.32
N LEU A 113 7.72 4.14 5.06
CA LEU A 113 8.18 3.08 5.96
C LEU A 113 8.97 2.00 5.23
N LYS A 114 8.56 1.63 4.01
CA LYS A 114 9.29 0.67 3.17
C LYS A 114 10.72 1.13 2.88
N ASN A 115 10.92 2.42 2.64
CA ASN A 115 12.26 2.97 2.40
C ASN A 115 13.10 2.94 3.68
N GLU A 116 12.51 3.28 4.83
CA GLU A 116 13.19 3.22 6.14
C GLU A 116 13.60 1.78 6.49
N VAL A 117 12.69 0.81 6.34
CA VAL A 117 12.99 -0.60 6.58
C VAL A 117 14.06 -1.12 5.62
N LEU A 118 14.01 -0.69 4.35
CA LEU A 118 15.00 -1.09 3.36
C LEU A 118 16.39 -0.52 3.69
N LEU A 119 16.47 0.75 4.12
CA LEU A 119 17.71 1.36 4.59
C LEU A 119 18.28 0.60 5.80
N PHE A 120 17.43 0.29 6.78
CA PHE A 120 17.83 -0.51 7.93
C PHE A 120 18.37 -1.88 7.50
N TYR A 121 17.62 -2.59 6.65
CA TYR A 121 17.99 -3.93 6.18
C TYR A 121 19.30 -3.93 5.37
N GLN A 122 19.46 -3.03 4.40
CA GLN A 122 20.60 -3.04 3.47
C GLN A 122 21.86 -2.38 4.01
N VAL A 123 21.72 -1.41 4.92
CA VAL A 123 22.83 -0.58 5.36
C VAL A 123 23.05 -0.73 6.86
N GLU A 124 22.08 -0.34 7.67
CA GLU A 124 22.32 -0.23 9.11
C GLU A 124 22.56 -1.58 9.79
N SER A 125 21.86 -2.63 9.36
CA SER A 125 22.02 -3.98 9.89
C SER A 125 23.34 -4.66 9.47
N MET A 126 24.07 -4.04 8.53
CA MET A 126 25.34 -4.52 8.00
C MET A 126 26.53 -3.66 8.43
N MET A 127 26.30 -2.55 9.12
CA MET A 127 27.37 -1.69 9.62
C MET A 127 28.14 -2.35 10.77
N GLU A 128 29.45 -2.38 10.65
CA GLU A 128 30.34 -2.81 11.73
C GLU A 128 30.21 -1.90 12.96
N GLY A 129 30.17 -2.49 14.15
CA GLY A 129 30.15 -1.77 15.43
C GLY A 129 28.77 -1.48 16.04
N LYS A 130 27.66 -1.80 15.36
CA LYS A 130 26.34 -1.82 16.01
C LYS A 130 26.17 -3.11 16.81
N ASN A 131 25.69 -3.00 18.06
CA ASN A 131 25.34 -4.17 18.85
C ASN A 131 23.91 -4.64 18.54
N ASP A 132 23.61 -5.89 18.88
CA ASP A 132 22.32 -6.53 18.62
C ASP A 132 21.15 -5.83 19.32
N VAL A 133 21.38 -5.24 20.49
CA VAL A 133 20.36 -4.51 21.26
C VAL A 133 19.92 -3.24 20.53
N GLU A 134 20.85 -2.51 19.92
CA GLU A 134 20.56 -1.31 19.13
C GLU A 134 19.78 -1.67 17.86
N LEU A 135 20.22 -2.71 17.16
CA LEU A 135 19.54 -3.21 15.95
C LEU A 135 18.13 -3.71 16.26
N LEU A 136 17.95 -4.45 17.36
CA LEU A 136 16.65 -4.92 17.81
C LEU A 136 15.72 -3.76 18.21
N SER A 137 16.27 -2.75 18.88
CA SER A 137 15.54 -1.54 19.24
C SER A 137 15.02 -0.81 18.01
N GLU A 138 15.85 -0.65 16.97
CA GLU A 138 15.45 0.01 15.74
C GLU A 138 14.41 -0.80 14.95
N LEU A 139 14.60 -2.12 14.83
CA LEU A 139 13.61 -3.02 14.23
C LEU A 139 12.27 -2.94 14.98
N SER A 140 12.30 -2.84 16.31
CA SER A 140 11.09 -2.67 17.13
C SER A 140 10.38 -1.35 16.84
N LYS A 141 11.10 -0.25 16.65
CA LYS A 141 10.51 1.04 16.24
C LYS A 141 9.84 0.95 14.88
N LEU A 142 10.52 0.38 13.88
CA LEU A 142 9.96 0.18 12.54
C LEU A 142 8.70 -0.69 12.58
N SER A 143 8.71 -1.75 13.38
CA SER A 143 7.54 -2.62 13.59
C SER A 143 6.38 -1.85 14.24
N LYS A 144 6.64 -1.02 15.26
CA LYS A 144 5.62 -0.18 15.89
C LYS A 144 5.03 0.83 14.91
N THR A 145 5.86 1.49 14.10
CA THR A 145 5.41 2.40 13.04
C THR A 145 4.47 1.66 12.08
N ARG A 146 4.79 0.42 11.69
CA ARG A 146 3.89 -0.41 10.89
C ARG A 146 2.55 -0.64 11.59
N ASP A 147 2.56 -1.04 12.85
CA ASP A 147 1.32 -1.30 13.61
C ASP A 147 0.45 -0.05 13.72
N GLU A 148 1.06 1.13 13.85
CA GLU A 148 0.33 2.40 13.82
C GLU A 148 -0.29 2.69 12.46
N LEU A 149 0.42 2.41 11.37
CA LEU A 149 -0.13 2.51 10.02
C LEU A 149 -1.28 1.53 9.82
N ASP A 150 -1.14 0.28 10.29
CA ASP A 150 -2.18 -0.75 10.19
C ASP A 150 -3.47 -0.29 10.92
N LYS A 151 -3.35 0.40 12.06
CA LYS A 151 -4.48 0.97 12.81
C LYS A 151 -5.14 2.16 12.11
N LYS A 152 -4.36 3.03 11.46
CA LYS A 152 -4.85 4.25 10.80
C LYS A 152 -5.38 3.99 9.39
N SER A 153 -4.98 2.87 8.78
CA SER A 153 -5.25 2.58 7.37
C SER A 153 -6.63 1.95 7.14
N PRO A 154 -7.31 2.30 6.03
CA PRO A 154 -8.55 1.64 5.66
C PRO A 154 -8.30 0.17 5.31
N ARG A 155 -9.22 -0.71 5.70
CA ARG A 155 -9.09 -2.16 5.46
C ARG A 155 -9.04 -2.48 3.96
N ILE A 156 -8.04 -3.26 3.56
CA ILE A 156 -7.89 -3.74 2.18
C ILE A 156 -8.63 -5.09 2.00
N PRO A 157 -9.43 -5.27 0.94
CA PRO A 157 -10.00 -6.57 0.59
C PRO A 157 -8.93 -7.61 0.22
N LYS A 158 -9.14 -8.88 0.59
CA LYS A 158 -8.18 -9.99 0.36
C LYS A 158 -7.72 -10.11 -1.09
N TYR A 159 -8.61 -9.91 -2.07
CA TYR A 159 -8.27 -10.03 -3.49
C TYR A 159 -7.31 -8.93 -3.98
N ARG A 160 -7.33 -7.74 -3.35
CA ARG A 160 -6.42 -6.63 -3.67
C ARG A 160 -5.07 -6.81 -3.02
N PHE A 161 -5.05 -7.35 -1.80
CA PHE A 161 -3.81 -7.75 -1.15
C PHE A 161 -3.07 -8.80 -2.00
N LYS A 162 -3.77 -9.83 -2.49
CA LYS A 162 -3.20 -10.83 -3.42
C LYS A 162 -2.62 -10.22 -4.69
N LYS A 163 -3.25 -9.16 -5.23
CA LYS A 163 -2.72 -8.44 -6.39
C LYS A 163 -1.44 -7.68 -6.01
N GLY A 164 -1.45 -6.95 -4.89
CA GLY A 164 -0.28 -6.26 -4.36
C GLY A 164 0.90 -7.19 -4.16
N THR A 165 0.67 -8.43 -3.68
CA THR A 165 1.72 -9.45 -3.55
C THR A 165 2.34 -9.83 -4.89
N LYS A 166 1.54 -9.97 -5.94
CA LYS A 166 2.07 -10.29 -7.28
C LYS A 166 2.90 -9.14 -7.83
N ASP A 167 2.42 -7.92 -7.65
CA ASP A 167 3.07 -6.71 -8.15
C ASP A 167 4.38 -6.44 -7.38
N SER A 168 4.43 -6.74 -6.07
CA SER A 168 5.63 -6.53 -5.24
C SER A 168 6.75 -7.55 -5.50
N GLN A 169 6.41 -8.79 -5.87
CA GLN A 169 7.37 -9.88 -6.02
C GLN A 169 8.51 -9.59 -7.01
N ALA A 170 8.25 -8.89 -8.11
CA ALA A 170 9.28 -8.59 -9.09
C ALA A 170 10.34 -7.62 -8.55
N GLU A 171 9.90 -6.57 -7.85
CA GLU A 171 10.78 -5.58 -7.21
C GLU A 171 11.57 -6.19 -6.05
N ILE A 172 10.90 -6.99 -5.22
CA ILE A 172 11.53 -7.65 -4.08
C ILE A 172 12.65 -8.57 -4.57
N LYS A 173 12.38 -9.39 -5.59
CA LYS A 173 13.40 -10.25 -6.21
C LYS A 173 14.60 -9.45 -6.70
N ARG A 174 14.39 -8.32 -7.38
CA ARG A 174 15.49 -7.44 -7.85
C ARG A 174 16.30 -6.89 -6.68
N THR A 175 15.62 -6.41 -5.64
CA THR A 175 16.23 -5.82 -4.45
C THR A 175 17.10 -6.85 -3.71
N VAL A 176 16.59 -8.08 -3.54
CA VAL A 176 17.33 -9.19 -2.92
C VAL A 176 18.56 -9.58 -3.74
N ILE A 177 18.40 -9.72 -5.06
CA ILE A 177 19.52 -10.05 -5.97
C ILE A 177 20.61 -8.97 -5.90
N GLN A 178 20.23 -7.69 -5.86
CA GLN A 178 21.18 -6.60 -5.72
C GLN A 178 21.94 -6.66 -4.38
N SER A 179 21.24 -6.87 -3.26
CA SER A 179 21.91 -7.00 -1.96
C SER A 179 22.89 -8.18 -1.91
N LEU A 180 22.52 -9.33 -2.49
CA LEU A 180 23.39 -10.52 -2.55
C LEU A 180 24.61 -10.30 -3.46
N THR A 181 24.42 -9.59 -4.58
CA THR A 181 25.51 -9.32 -5.55
C THR A 181 26.53 -8.33 -5.00
N ILE A 182 26.09 -7.33 -4.22
CA ILE A 182 26.98 -6.39 -3.55
C ILE A 182 27.82 -7.13 -2.51
N HIS A 183 27.20 -7.99 -1.71
CA HIS A 183 27.90 -8.76 -0.68
C HIS A 183 28.95 -9.71 -1.27
N ALA A 184 28.66 -10.35 -2.41
CA ALA A 184 29.62 -11.22 -3.10
C ALA A 184 30.82 -10.47 -3.72
N ARG A 185 30.77 -9.14 -3.86
CA ARG A 185 31.84 -8.30 -4.44
C ARG A 185 32.70 -7.58 -3.41
N THR A 186 32.28 -7.53 -2.15
CA THR A 186 33.08 -6.99 -1.04
C THR A 186 33.56 -8.14 -0.17
N PRO A 187 34.63 -8.86 -0.55
CA PRO A 187 35.25 -9.81 0.36
C PRO A 187 35.85 -9.01 1.53
N SER A 188 35.40 -9.36 2.74
CA SER A 188 36.03 -8.99 4.02
C SER A 188 37.50 -9.38 4.05
#